data_AF-W2RAB5-F1
#
_entry.id   AF-W2RAB5-F1
#
_cell.length_a   1.000
_cell.length_b   1.000
_cell.length_c   1.000
_cell.angle_alpha   90.00
_cell.angle_beta   90.00
_cell.angle_gamma   90.00
#
_symmetry.space_group_name_H-M   'P 1'
#
loop_
_entity.id
_entity.type
_entity.pdbx_description
1 polymer ?
#
loop_
_entity_poly.entity_id
_entity_poly.type
_entity_poly.pdbx_seq_one_letter_code
_entity_poly.pdbx_strand_id
1 'polypeptide(L)'
;MYNGHKRVHALQFETVVTPDGHISRLFGPVDGRRHDLFMLNESGFKDVLKNNSNFHNNLICGDPVYGCTNVFCCPYKGCHLDATQQELNKVMSAIRVSV
;
A
#
# COMPACT_ATOMS: atom_id res chain seq x y z
N MET A 1 -0.43 14.79 -18.19
CA MET A 1 -0.37 15.11 -16.74
C MET A 1 1.02 14.73 -16.22
N TYR A 2 1.76 15.66 -15.59
CA TYR A 2 3.19 15.48 -15.27
C TYR A 2 3.39 15.16 -13.78
N ASN A 3 4.01 14.01 -13.47
CA ASN A 3 4.42 13.65 -12.11
C ASN A 3 5.77 14.33 -11.82
N GLY A 4 5.78 15.31 -10.92
CA GLY A 4 7.00 16.06 -10.58
C GLY A 4 8.05 15.22 -9.84
N HIS A 5 7.63 14.22 -9.06
CA HIS A 5 8.54 13.34 -8.31
C HIS A 5 9.29 12.38 -9.22
N LYS A 6 8.60 11.79 -10.22
CA LYS A 6 9.20 10.89 -11.21
C LYS A 6 9.70 11.60 -12.47
N ARG A 7 9.37 12.89 -12.64
CA ARG A 7 9.73 13.73 -13.79
C ARG A 7 9.25 13.20 -15.15
N VAL A 8 8.11 12.52 -15.16
CA VAL A 8 7.52 11.91 -16.37
C VAL A 8 6.03 12.19 -16.44
N HIS A 9 5.45 12.08 -17.63
CA HIS A 9 3.99 12.00 -17.76
C HIS A 9 3.53 10.61 -17.31
N ALA A 10 2.69 10.57 -16.27
CA ALA A 10 2.29 9.32 -15.64
C ALA A 10 0.79 9.31 -15.37
N LEU A 11 0.23 8.11 -15.48
CA LEU A 11 -1.02 7.71 -14.86
C LEU A 11 -0.65 6.77 -13.73
N GLN A 12 -1.29 6.93 -12.58
CA GLN A 12 -1.11 6.05 -11.44
C GLN A 12 -2.34 5.16 -11.26
N PHE A 13 -2.08 3.95 -10.78
CA PHE A 13 -3.08 2.96 -10.42
C PHE A 13 -2.79 2.48 -9.00
N GLU A 14 -3.84 2.21 -8.24
CA GLU A 14 -3.77 1.53 -6.95
C GLU A 14 -4.16 0.07 -7.17
N THR A 15 -3.28 -0.86 -6.78
CA THR A 15 -3.54 -2.30 -6.90
C THR A 15 -3.39 -3.01 -5.56
N VAL A 16 -4.14 -4.09 -5.40
CA VAL A 16 -4.00 -5.01 -4.27
C VAL A 16 -3.68 -6.37 -4.84
N VAL A 17 -2.52 -6.89 -4.46
CA VAL A 17 -2.00 -8.15 -4.95
C VAL A 17 -2.10 -9.18 -3.84
N THR A 18 -2.61 -10.35 -4.16
CA THR A 18 -2.67 -11.49 -3.23
C THR A 18 -1.27 -12.11 -3.07
N PRO A 19 -1.01 -12.89 -2.01
CA PRO A 19 0.32 -13.49 -1.79
C PRO A 19 0.81 -14.39 -2.95
N ASP A 20 -0.12 -14.95 -3.72
CA ASP A 20 0.09 -15.74 -4.94
C ASP A 20 0.34 -14.90 -6.20
N GLY A 21 0.35 -13.56 -6.09
CA GLY A 21 0.70 -12.64 -7.16
C GLY A 21 -0.46 -12.18 -8.04
N HIS A 22 -1.70 -12.57 -7.73
CA HIS A 22 -2.88 -12.15 -8.49
C HIS A 22 -3.37 -10.76 -8.05
N ILE A 23 -3.73 -9.93 -9.03
CA ILE A 23 -4.35 -8.63 -8.76
C ILE A 23 -5.83 -8.85 -8.39
N SER A 24 -6.14 -8.66 -7.11
CA SER A 24 -7.51 -8.80 -6.58
C SER A 24 -8.33 -7.50 -6.68
N ARG A 25 -7.66 -6.36 -6.78
CA ARG A 25 -8.29 -5.04 -6.92
C ARG A 25 -7.40 -4.11 -7.73
N LEU A 26 -8.05 -3.28 -8.54
CA LEU A 26 -7.45 -2.21 -9.34
C LEU A 26 -8.34 -0.96 -9.24
N PHE A 27 -7.73 0.19 -8.96
CA PHE A 27 -8.38 1.50 -9.01
C PHE A 27 -7.52 2.50 -9.82
N GLY A 28 -8.17 3.35 -10.60
CA GLY A 28 -7.55 4.30 -11.53
C GLY A 28 -8.14 4.21 -12.95
N PRO A 29 -7.54 4.89 -13.94
CA PRO A 29 -6.32 5.71 -13.83
C PRO A 29 -6.55 7.04 -13.10
N VAL A 30 -5.56 7.46 -12.33
CA VAL A 30 -5.51 8.80 -11.69
C VAL A 30 -4.34 9.59 -12.25
N ASP A 31 -4.49 10.92 -12.33
CA ASP A 31 -3.41 11.84 -12.65
C ASP A 31 -2.17 11.56 -11.77
N GLY A 32 -1.04 11.21 -12.38
CA GLY A 32 0.20 10.94 -11.66
C GLY A 32 0.81 12.15 -10.94
N ARG A 33 0.24 13.36 -11.06
CA ARG A 33 0.55 14.53 -10.22
C ARG A 33 -0.06 14.41 -8.82
N ARG A 34 -1.12 13.60 -8.66
CA ARG A 34 -1.78 13.41 -7.36
C ARG A 34 -0.91 12.55 -6.45
N HIS A 35 -1.15 12.70 -5.15
CA HIS A 35 -0.43 11.95 -4.14
C HIS A 35 -1.07 10.58 -3.93
N ASP A 36 -0.31 9.55 -3.60
CA ASP A 36 -0.84 8.19 -3.41
C ASP A 36 -1.96 8.14 -2.35
N LEU A 37 -1.85 8.96 -1.28
CA LEU A 37 -2.91 9.09 -0.28
C LEU A 37 -4.22 9.67 -0.83
N PHE A 38 -4.15 10.53 -1.84
CA PHE A 38 -5.34 11.03 -2.53
C PHE A 38 -6.04 9.88 -3.26
N MET A 39 -5.30 9.05 -3.98
CA MET A 39 -5.86 7.86 -4.65
C MET A 39 -6.51 6.90 -3.67
N LEU A 40 -5.84 6.60 -2.54
CA LEU A 40 -6.37 5.70 -1.51
C LEU A 40 -7.66 6.21 -0.86
N ASN A 41 -7.82 7.53 -0.76
CA ASN A 41 -9.05 8.13 -0.25
C ASN A 41 -10.16 8.12 -1.31
N GLU A 42 -9.83 8.44 -2.57
CA GLU A 42 -10.77 8.42 -3.69
C GLU A 42 -11.28 7.01 -4.00
N SER A 43 -10.44 5.98 -3.81
CA SER A 43 -10.81 4.58 -4.06
C SER A 43 -11.80 4.02 -3.02
N GLY A 44 -12.00 4.73 -1.90
CA GLY A 44 -12.81 4.26 -0.77
C GLY A 44 -12.28 2.96 -0.15
N PHE A 45 -11.05 2.55 -0.48
CA PHE A 45 -10.57 1.22 -0.15
C PHE A 45 -10.43 1.02 1.37
N LYS A 46 -9.99 2.05 2.08
CA LYS A 46 -9.94 2.07 3.55
C LYS A 46 -11.27 1.66 4.19
N ASP A 47 -12.38 2.18 3.67
CA ASP A 47 -13.70 1.92 4.25
C ASP A 47 -14.20 0.53 3.89
N VAL A 48 -13.90 0.05 2.68
CA VAL A 48 -14.21 -1.34 2.29
C VAL A 48 -13.50 -2.35 3.20
N LEU A 49 -12.22 -2.10 3.55
CA LEU A 49 -11.49 -3.00 4.45
C LEU A 49 -12.03 -2.98 5.87
N LYS A 50 -12.33 -1.78 6.41
CA LYS A 50 -12.87 -1.64 7.77
C LYS A 50 -14.23 -2.32 7.93
N ASN A 51 -15.07 -2.23 6.91
CA ASN A 51 -16.43 -2.77 6.92
C ASN A 51 -16.49 -4.26 6.55
N ASN A 52 -15.36 -4.87 6.16
CA ASN A 52 -15.30 -6.27 5.79
C ASN A 52 -14.74 -7.10 6.96
N SER A 53 -15.60 -7.88 7.61
CA SER A 53 -15.23 -8.73 8.75
C SER A 53 -14.15 -9.76 8.40
N ASN A 54 -14.04 -10.18 7.14
CA ASN A 54 -12.98 -11.08 6.68
C ASN A 54 -11.58 -10.44 6.75
N PHE A 55 -11.49 -9.11 6.87
CA PHE A 55 -10.24 -8.37 7.00
C PHE A 55 -9.96 -7.89 8.43
N HIS A 56 -10.81 -8.20 9.42
CA HIS A 56 -10.59 -7.72 10.81
C HIS A 56 -9.30 -8.25 11.46
N ASN A 57 -8.78 -9.40 11.00
CA ASN A 57 -7.51 -9.97 11.46
C ASN A 57 -6.43 -9.99 10.38
N ASN A 58 -6.66 -9.31 9.25
CA ASN A 58 -5.73 -9.27 8.13
C ASN A 58 -5.27 -7.85 7.88
N LEU A 59 -3.98 -7.67 7.62
CA LEU A 59 -3.39 -6.36 7.32
C LEU A 59 -2.89 -6.35 5.89
N ILE A 60 -3.10 -5.23 5.20
CA ILE A 60 -2.53 -4.98 3.88
C ILE A 60 -1.19 -4.28 4.04
N CYS A 61 -0.13 -4.89 3.50
CA CYS A 61 1.18 -4.26 3.42
C CYS A 61 1.17 -3.18 2.34
N GLY A 62 1.35 -1.93 2.74
CA GLY A 62 1.31 -0.77 1.86
C GLY A 62 2.58 0.07 1.89
N ASP A 63 2.58 1.14 1.11
CA ASP A 63 3.63 2.16 1.21
C ASP A 63 3.54 2.87 2.58
N PRO A 64 4.68 3.19 3.23
CA PRO A 64 4.72 3.93 4.48
C PRO A 64 3.92 5.23 4.51
N VAL A 65 3.69 5.87 3.35
CA VAL A 65 2.87 7.07 3.24
C VAL A 65 1.41 6.86 3.65
N TYR A 66 0.91 5.62 3.62
CA TYR A 66 -0.44 5.29 4.08
C TYR A 66 -0.57 5.27 5.61
N GLY A 67 0.57 5.19 6.31
CA GLY A 67 0.61 4.99 7.74
C GLY A 67 0.15 3.59 8.17
N CYS A 68 0.44 3.25 9.41
CA CYS A 68 0.00 2.01 10.01
C CYS A 68 -1.36 2.23 10.71
N THR A 69 -2.35 1.39 10.40
CA THR A 69 -3.74 1.46 10.90
C THR A 69 -4.26 0.05 11.18
N ASN A 70 -5.52 -0.10 11.61
CA ASN A 70 -6.13 -1.42 11.84
C ASN A 70 -6.29 -2.28 10.56
N VAL A 71 -6.07 -1.69 9.37
CA VAL A 71 -6.21 -2.40 8.09
C VAL A 71 -4.95 -2.31 7.21
N PHE A 72 -4.04 -1.37 7.50
CA PHE A 72 -2.77 -1.21 6.78
C PHE A 72 -1.58 -1.42 7.71
N CYS A 73 -0.62 -2.23 7.27
CA CYS A 73 0.70 -2.28 7.87
C CYS A 73 1.74 -1.70 6.92
N CYS A 74 2.81 -1.19 7.50
CA CYS A 74 3.84 -0.45 6.82
C CYS A 74 5.20 -0.88 7.38
N PRO A 75 6.23 -1.05 6.53
CA PRO A 75 7.56 -1.43 7.02
C PRO A 75 8.12 -0.37 7.97
N TYR A 76 8.72 -0.82 9.07
CA TYR A 76 9.38 0.06 10.04
C TYR A 76 10.60 0.73 9.37
N LYS A 77 10.78 2.03 9.63
CA LYS A 77 11.88 2.84 9.10
C LYS A 77 12.62 3.54 10.26
N GLY A 78 13.94 3.64 10.18
CA GLY A 78 14.77 4.33 11.16
C GLY A 78 16.18 3.74 11.25
N CYS A 79 17.09 4.44 11.93
CA CYS A 79 18.48 3.99 12.11
C CYS A 79 18.63 2.88 13.17
N HIS A 80 17.69 2.78 14.12
CA HIS A 80 17.68 1.75 15.16
C HIS A 80 16.35 0.99 15.10
N LEU A 81 16.37 -0.17 14.44
CA LEU A 81 15.27 -1.12 14.47
C LEU A 81 15.64 -2.24 15.44
N ASP A 82 14.71 -2.61 16.32
CA ASP A 82 14.88 -3.80 17.14
C ASP A 82 14.84 -5.09 16.30
N ALA A 83 15.27 -6.22 16.88
CA ALA A 83 15.32 -7.50 16.18
C ALA A 83 13.94 -7.95 15.65
N THR A 84 12.87 -7.68 16.39
CA THR A 84 11.49 -8.06 16.02
C THR A 84 10.99 -7.23 14.83
N GLN A 85 11.26 -5.93 14.81
CA GLN A 85 10.93 -5.03 13.70
C GLN A 85 11.69 -5.41 12.43
N GLN A 86 12.95 -5.82 12.55
CA GLN A 86 13.75 -6.30 11.42
C GLN A 86 13.17 -7.61 10.85
N GLU A 87 12.78 -8.54 11.72
CA GLU A 87 12.16 -9.80 11.29
C GLU A 87 10.80 -9.56 10.60
N LEU A 88 9.96 -8.69 11.14
CA LEU A 88 8.70 -8.28 10.51
C LEU A 88 8.94 -7.63 9.14
N ASN A 89 9.91 -6.72 9.02
CA ASN A 89 10.28 -6.11 7.75
C ASN A 89 10.78 -7.16 6.73
N LYS A 90 11.53 -8.17 7.19
CA LYS A 90 12.01 -9.27 6.34
C LYS A 90 10.85 -10.11 5.81
N VAL A 91 9.89 -10.47 6.67
CA VAL A 91 8.67 -11.19 6.27
C VAL A 91 7.83 -10.35 5.31
N MET A 92 7.60 -9.08 5.62
CA MET A 92 6.88 -8.14 4.74
C MET A 92 7.54 -8.00 3.36
N SER A 93 8.88 -7.95 3.32
CA SER A 93 9.61 -7.88 2.06
C SER A 93 9.52 -9.17 1.24
N ALA A 94 9.31 -10.33 1.86
CA ALA A 94 9.18 -11.61 1.16
C ALA A 94 7.80 -11.78 0.52
N ILE A 95 6.75 -11.26 1.16
CA ILE A 95 5.37 -11.31 0.64
C ILE A 95 5.05 -10.17 -0.35
N ARG A 96 5.91 -9.14 -0.40
CA ARG A 96 5.71 -8.00 -1.29
C ARG A 96 5.97 -8.41 -2.74
N VAL A 97 4.90 -8.68 -3.47
CA VAL A 97 4.96 -8.83 -4.93
C VAL A 97 5.09 -7.45 -5.55
N SER A 98 6.20 -7.19 -6.24
CA SER A 98 6.38 -5.98 -7.05
C SER A 98 5.84 -6.25 -8.45
N VAL A 99 4.83 -5.50 -8.87
CA VAL A 99 4.26 -5.50 -10.23
C VAL A 99 4.60 -4.17 -10.90
#